data_AF-A0A0A9WW17-F1
#
_entry.id   AF-A0A0A9WW17-F1
#
_cell.length_a   1.000
_cell.length_b   1.000
_cell.length_c   1.000
_cell.angle_alpha   90.00
_cell.angle_beta   90.00
_cell.angle_gamma   90.00
#
_symmetry.space_group_name_H-M   'P 1'
#
loop_
_entity.id
_entity.type
_entity.pdbx_description
1 polymer ?
#
loop_
_entity_poly.entity_id
_entity_poly.type
_entity_poly.pdbx_seq_one_letter_code
_entity_poly.pdbx_strand_id
1 'polypeptide(L)'
;MVIHSAQNGLKHGIRNDLVYFQTGPGATQGITLIMFSFLSQMNCFEVYNEMYKPSPIRLTKGASICAILCITVYIFAGLFGYLDFGPAVVGSALNQYNPIKEPLMGVAYVGLMMKICVAYALNMIPVREAIYHIASLQSYTLEWWKNALLCTIMAILTLLGGLFIPKLNTVIGFIGGFAGGFIAFIFPALLYMYS
;
A
#
# COMPACT_ATOMS: atom_id res chain seq x y z
N MET A 1 -5.68 15.40 6.54
CA MET A 1 -5.35 14.79 7.85
C MET A 1 -4.53 15.74 8.71
N VAL A 2 -3.27 16.08 8.39
CA VAL A 2 -2.44 16.97 9.24
C VAL A 2 -3.07 18.36 9.46
N ILE A 3 -3.47 19.04 8.38
CA ILE A 3 -4.10 20.38 8.45
C ILE A 3 -5.45 20.30 9.17
N HIS A 4 -6.24 19.26 8.88
CA HIS A 4 -7.52 19.03 9.53
C HIS A 4 -7.36 18.82 11.05
N SER A 5 -6.44 17.94 11.44
CA SER A 5 -6.13 17.67 12.84
C SER A 5 -5.64 18.93 13.56
N ALA A 6 -4.82 19.75 12.91
CA ALA A 6 -4.37 21.02 13.47
C ALA A 6 -5.52 22.04 13.65
N GLN A 7 -6.53 22.04 12.76
CA GLN A 7 -7.63 23.01 12.76
C GLN A 7 -8.83 22.58 13.63
N ASN A 8 -9.12 21.28 13.68
CA ASN A 8 -10.34 20.73 14.27
C ASN A 8 -10.05 19.84 15.49
N GLY A 9 -9.08 18.93 15.41
CA GLY A 9 -8.75 17.99 16.50
C GLY A 9 -7.99 18.64 17.66
N LEU A 10 -6.88 19.33 17.35
CA LEU A 10 -5.96 19.91 18.35
C LEU A 10 -6.45 21.23 18.95
N LYS A 11 -7.45 21.88 18.35
CA LYS A 11 -8.00 23.16 18.81
C LYS A 11 -8.72 23.03 20.16
N HIS A 12 -9.20 21.83 20.49
CA HIS A 12 -9.87 21.52 21.76
C HIS A 12 -8.95 20.80 22.77
N GLY A 13 -7.64 20.75 22.51
CA GLY A 13 -6.66 20.00 23.30
C GLY A 13 -6.49 18.55 22.84
N ILE A 14 -5.50 17.86 23.39
CA ILE A 14 -5.28 16.44 23.12
C ILE A 14 -6.40 15.64 23.81
N ARG A 15 -7.08 14.75 23.08
CA ARG A 15 -8.14 13.91 23.67
C ARG A 15 -7.59 13.00 24.76
N ASN A 16 -8.36 12.83 25.84
CA ASN A 16 -7.98 12.01 26.99
C ASN A 16 -8.27 10.50 26.80
N ASP A 17 -8.93 10.11 25.71
CA ASP A 17 -9.31 8.72 25.42
C ASP A 17 -8.30 7.98 24.51
N LEU A 18 -7.11 8.55 24.34
CA LEU A 18 -6.06 7.96 23.50
C LEU A 18 -5.48 6.71 24.15
N VAL A 19 -5.47 5.62 23.38
CA VAL A 19 -4.82 4.37 23.77
C VAL A 19 -3.41 4.36 23.20
N TYR A 20 -2.42 4.56 24.07
CA TYR A 20 -1.01 4.62 23.66
C TYR A 20 -0.40 3.25 23.37
N PHE A 21 -0.86 2.20 24.07
CA PHE A 21 -0.34 0.85 23.92
C PHE A 21 -1.50 -0.14 23.75
N GLN A 22 -1.53 -0.82 22.60
CA GLN A 22 -2.41 -1.96 22.37
C GLN A 22 -1.62 -3.26 22.46
N THR A 23 -2.17 -4.24 23.15
CA THR A 23 -1.65 -5.61 23.24
C THR A 23 -2.60 -6.60 22.55
N GLY A 24 -2.08 -7.76 22.13
CA GLY A 24 -2.86 -8.81 21.49
C GLY A 24 -3.01 -8.68 19.97
N PRO A 25 -4.10 -9.17 19.36
CA PRO A 25 -4.24 -9.30 17.91
C PRO A 25 -4.11 -7.97 17.14
N GLY A 26 -4.45 -6.84 17.76
CA GLY A 26 -4.31 -5.51 17.15
C GLY A 26 -2.85 -5.11 16.91
N ALA A 27 -1.94 -5.49 17.82
CA ALA A 27 -0.51 -5.23 17.65
C ALA A 27 0.07 -6.02 16.47
N THR A 28 -0.33 -7.29 16.32
CA THR A 28 0.08 -8.14 15.20
C THR A 28 -0.42 -7.60 13.86
N GLN A 29 -1.65 -7.08 13.82
CA GLN A 29 -2.19 -6.41 12.63
C GLN A 29 -1.43 -5.11 12.30
N GLY A 30 -0.94 -4.38 13.30
CA GLY A 30 -0.09 -3.22 13.10
C GLY A 30 1.23 -3.59 12.41
N ILE A 31 1.87 -4.69 12.83
CA ILE A 31 3.12 -5.18 12.23
C ILE A 31 2.92 -5.53 10.75
N THR A 32 1.85 -6.25 10.43
CA THR A 32 1.57 -6.63 9.03
C THR A 32 1.22 -5.43 8.16
N LEU A 33 0.53 -4.42 8.71
CA LEU A 33 0.26 -3.15 8.03
C LEU A 33 1.56 -2.39 7.73
N ILE A 34 2.51 -2.35 8.68
CA ILE A 34 3.83 -1.75 8.46
C ILE A 34 4.58 -2.50 7.36
N MET A 35 4.62 -3.84 7.42
CA MET A 35 5.25 -4.65 6.36
C MET A 35 4.64 -4.38 4.99
N PHE A 36 3.31 -4.29 4.91
CA PHE A 36 2.62 -3.94 3.66
C PHE A 36 2.99 -2.53 3.16
N SER A 37 3.08 -1.55 4.06
CA SER A 37 3.36 -0.15 3.71
C SER A 37 4.75 0.06 3.09
N PHE A 38 5.68 -0.86 3.36
CA PHE A 38 7.04 -0.87 2.82
C PHE A 38 7.27 -1.93 1.73
N LEU A 39 6.20 -2.51 1.18
CA LEU A 39 6.28 -3.36 -0.01
C LEU A 39 6.63 -2.52 -1.24
N SER A 40 7.91 -2.45 -1.56
CA SER A 40 8.45 -1.74 -2.73
C SER A 40 9.43 -2.60 -3.54
N GLN A 41 9.71 -3.81 -3.06
CA GLN A 41 10.72 -4.71 -3.63
C GLN A 41 10.38 -5.14 -5.06
N MET A 42 9.10 -5.25 -5.41
CA MET A 42 8.65 -5.62 -6.76
C MET A 42 9.12 -4.63 -7.83
N ASN A 43 9.24 -3.35 -7.48
CA ASN A 43 9.65 -2.30 -8.40
C ASN A 43 11.17 -2.08 -8.41
N CYS A 44 11.91 -2.78 -7.54
CA CYS A 44 13.34 -2.57 -7.35
C CYS A 44 14.14 -2.80 -8.65
N PHE A 45 13.79 -3.83 -9.42
CA PHE A 45 14.48 -4.17 -10.67
C PHE A 45 14.21 -3.16 -11.78
N GLU A 46 12.97 -2.69 -11.94
CA GLU A 46 12.63 -1.66 -12.93
C GLU A 46 13.35 -0.36 -12.61
N VAL A 47 13.31 0.07 -11.34
CA VAL A 47 14.03 1.27 -10.88
C VAL A 47 15.54 1.12 -11.06
N TYR A 48 16.09 -0.08 -10.88
CA TYR A 48 17.50 -0.34 -11.13
C TYR A 48 17.86 -0.20 -12.61
N ASN A 49 17.03 -0.74 -13.51
CA ASN A 49 17.26 -0.67 -14.95
C ASN A 49 17.11 0.75 -15.52
N GLU A 50 16.22 1.56 -14.95
CA GLU A 50 16.03 2.96 -15.35
C GLU A 50 17.07 3.92 -14.76
N MET A 51 17.88 3.47 -13.80
CA MET A 51 18.85 4.32 -13.10
C MET A 51 20.03 4.70 -14.01
N TYR A 52 20.37 5.99 -14.04
CA TYR A 52 21.60 6.45 -14.69
C TYR A 52 22.86 5.89 -13.99
N LYS A 53 23.62 5.06 -14.72
CA LYS A 53 24.79 4.30 -14.21
C LYS A 53 24.39 3.39 -13.03
N PRO A 54 23.72 2.26 -13.34
CA PRO A 54 23.15 1.39 -12.31
C PRO A 54 24.25 0.73 -11.48
N SER A 55 24.08 0.79 -10.15
CA SER A 55 24.99 0.17 -9.18
C SER A 55 24.19 -0.19 -7.93
N PRO A 56 24.39 -1.38 -7.33
CA PRO A 56 23.66 -1.79 -6.13
C PRO A 56 23.78 -0.77 -4.99
N ILE A 57 24.96 -0.17 -4.81
CA ILE A 57 25.20 0.83 -3.75
C ILE A 57 24.37 2.09 -3.98
N ARG A 58 24.20 2.52 -5.24
CA ARG A 58 23.41 3.71 -5.59
C ARG A 58 21.92 3.46 -5.39
N LEU A 59 21.45 2.28 -5.80
CA LEU A 59 20.07 1.84 -5.55
C LEU A 59 19.77 1.82 -4.06
N THR A 60 20.63 1.19 -3.24
CA THR A 60 20.44 1.13 -1.79
C THR A 60 20.42 2.53 -1.17
N LYS A 61 21.34 3.43 -1.54
CA LYS A 61 21.33 4.81 -1.06
C LYS A 61 20.03 5.54 -1.40
N GLY A 62 19.58 5.46 -2.66
CA GLY A 62 18.33 6.06 -3.09
C GLY A 62 17.12 5.48 -2.35
N ALA A 63 17.05 4.15 -2.26
CA ALA A 63 16.00 3.45 -1.53
C ALA A 63 15.96 3.80 -0.04
N SER A 64 17.12 3.94 0.62
CA SER A 64 17.19 4.36 2.02
C SER A 64 16.65 5.78 2.23
N ILE A 65 16.99 6.73 1.35
CA ILE A 65 16.47 8.11 1.43
C ILE A 65 14.94 8.10 1.24
N CYS A 66 14.44 7.38 0.23
CA CYS A 66 13.00 7.24 0.00
C CYS A 66 12.30 6.60 1.21
N ALA A 67 12.89 5.56 1.81
CA ALA A 67 12.33 4.89 2.97
C ALA A 67 12.21 5.84 4.17
N ILE A 68 13.25 6.65 4.45
CA ILE A 68 13.23 7.64 5.54
C ILE A 68 12.13 8.70 5.31
N LEU A 69 11.98 9.16 4.06
CA LEU A 69 10.91 10.10 3.71
C LEU A 69 9.53 9.47 3.90
N CYS A 70 9.32 8.24 3.44
CA CYS A 70 8.07 7.50 3.64
C CYS A 70 7.76 7.28 5.12
N ILE A 71 8.75 6.86 5.93
CA ILE A 71 8.61 6.71 7.39
C ILE A 71 8.12 8.02 8.00
N THR A 72 8.74 9.13 7.64
CA THR A 72 8.39 10.47 8.17
C THR A 72 6.94 10.81 7.83
N VAL A 73 6.54 10.67 6.56
CA VAL A 73 5.16 10.96 6.13
C VAL A 73 4.15 10.03 6.79
N TYR A 74 4.46 8.74 6.92
CA TYR A 74 3.57 7.77 7.57
C TYR A 74 3.41 8.02 9.07
N ILE A 75 4.48 8.40 9.77
CA ILE A 75 4.40 8.79 11.19
C ILE A 75 3.49 10.00 11.34
N PHE A 76 3.68 11.05 10.53
CA PHE A 76 2.81 12.23 10.62
C PHE A 76 1.36 11.92 10.26
N ALA A 77 1.12 11.19 9.17
CA ALA A 77 -0.22 10.82 8.76
C ALA A 77 -0.93 9.94 9.80
N GLY A 78 -0.23 8.96 10.37
CA GLY A 78 -0.74 8.07 11.41
C GLY A 78 -1.00 8.79 12.73
N LEU A 79 -0.05 9.62 13.18
CA LEU A 79 -0.18 10.37 14.44
C LEU A 79 -1.35 11.36 14.38
N PHE A 80 -1.39 12.24 13.38
CA PHE A 80 -2.46 13.23 13.26
C PHE A 80 -3.82 12.58 12.92
N GLY A 81 -3.82 11.49 12.16
CA GLY A 81 -5.03 10.71 11.90
C GLY A 81 -5.62 10.07 13.16
N TYR A 82 -4.75 9.57 14.05
CA TYR A 82 -5.18 8.98 15.32
C TYR A 82 -5.58 10.04 16.35
N LEU A 83 -4.89 11.19 16.40
CA LEU A 83 -5.23 12.28 17.32
C LEU A 83 -6.62 12.89 17.06
N ASP A 84 -7.09 12.92 15.82
CA ASP A 84 -8.43 13.44 15.47
C ASP A 84 -9.57 12.56 16.05
N PHE A 85 -9.52 11.27 15.79
CA PHE A 85 -10.65 10.37 16.03
C PHE A 85 -10.44 9.37 17.16
N GLY A 86 -9.20 9.19 17.62
CA GLY A 86 -8.84 8.30 18.71
C GLY A 86 -9.28 6.85 18.45
N PRO A 87 -9.86 6.16 19.45
CA PRO A 87 -10.33 4.77 19.33
C PRO A 87 -11.41 4.54 18.28
N ALA A 88 -12.06 5.59 17.77
CA ALA A 88 -13.11 5.47 16.76
C ALA A 88 -12.57 5.13 15.36
N VAL A 89 -11.25 5.18 15.14
CA VAL A 89 -10.63 4.75 13.87
C VAL A 89 -10.67 3.23 13.76
N VAL A 90 -11.73 2.70 13.14
CA VAL A 90 -11.85 1.27 12.85
C VAL A 90 -11.70 1.02 11.35
N GLY A 91 -10.68 0.26 10.96
CA GLY A 91 -10.41 -0.05 9.56
C GLY A 91 -9.69 1.09 8.85
N SER A 92 -10.44 2.04 8.31
CA SER A 92 -9.90 3.16 7.53
C SER A 92 -10.19 4.48 8.22
N ALA A 93 -9.13 5.27 8.48
CA ALA A 93 -9.28 6.62 9.00
C ALA A 93 -10.12 7.52 8.09
N LEU A 94 -10.17 7.22 6.79
CA LEU A 94 -11.00 7.95 5.85
C LEU A 94 -12.49 7.83 6.15
N ASN A 95 -12.97 6.70 6.65
CA ASN A 95 -14.42 6.56 6.91
C ASN A 95 -14.95 7.56 7.96
N GLN A 96 -14.05 8.14 8.76
CA GLN A 96 -14.39 9.10 9.80
C GLN A 96 -14.49 10.55 9.31
N TYR A 97 -13.95 10.86 8.12
CA TYR A 97 -14.00 12.21 7.57
C TYR A 97 -15.25 12.43 6.72
N ASN A 98 -15.87 13.60 6.84
CA ASN A 98 -17.02 13.99 6.03
C ASN A 98 -16.61 14.92 4.88
N PRO A 99 -16.54 14.44 3.62
CA PRO A 99 -16.07 15.23 2.49
C PRO A 99 -17.01 16.36 2.08
N ILE A 100 -18.28 16.34 2.53
CA ILE A 100 -19.28 17.36 2.18
C ILE A 100 -19.16 18.57 3.10
N LYS A 101 -18.82 18.36 4.38
CA LYS A 101 -18.66 19.44 5.36
C LYS A 101 -17.35 20.20 5.20
N GLU A 102 -16.33 19.55 4.61
CA GLU A 102 -14.98 20.09 4.54
C GLU A 102 -14.40 20.02 3.12
N PRO A 103 -14.34 21.14 2.40
CA PRO A 103 -13.94 21.14 0.99
C PRO A 103 -12.49 20.69 0.78
N LEU A 104 -11.59 20.99 1.72
CA LEU A 104 -10.18 20.55 1.67
C LEU A 104 -10.08 19.01 1.70
N MET A 105 -10.93 18.37 2.51
CA MET A 105 -11.01 16.91 2.55
C MET A 105 -11.64 16.37 1.27
N GLY A 106 -12.68 17.01 0.73
CA GLY A 106 -13.28 16.66 -0.56
C GLY A 106 -12.24 16.60 -1.69
N VAL A 107 -11.36 17.60 -1.80
CA VAL A 107 -10.26 17.60 -2.80
C VAL A 107 -9.29 16.43 -2.56
N ALA A 108 -8.93 16.16 -1.30
CA ALA A 108 -8.04 15.04 -0.97
C ALA A 108 -8.66 13.68 -1.36
N TYR A 109 -9.98 13.52 -1.24
CA TYR A 109 -10.70 12.31 -1.68
C TYR A 109 -10.65 12.14 -3.19
N VAL A 110 -10.86 13.20 -3.96
CA VAL A 110 -10.74 13.13 -5.44
C VAL A 110 -9.33 12.72 -5.84
N GLY A 111 -8.32 13.32 -5.21
CA GLY A 111 -6.92 12.94 -5.44
C GLY A 111 -6.64 11.48 -5.07
N LEU A 112 -7.18 11.00 -3.95
CA LEU A 112 -7.05 9.59 -3.56
C LEU A 112 -7.74 8.65 -4.56
N MET A 113 -8.95 8.98 -5.02
CA MET A 113 -9.68 8.17 -5.99
C MET A 113 -8.88 8.05 -7.29
N MET A 114 -8.39 9.18 -7.81
CA MET A 114 -7.51 9.19 -8.99
C MET A 114 -6.25 8.35 -8.76
N LYS A 115 -5.59 8.49 -7.60
CA LYS A 115 -4.41 7.69 -7.23
C LYS A 115 -4.72 6.20 -7.22
N ILE A 116 -5.86 5.79 -6.66
CA ILE A 116 -6.25 4.36 -6.60
C ILE A 116 -6.50 3.82 -8.01
N CYS A 117 -7.19 4.57 -8.87
CA CYS A 117 -7.43 4.17 -10.26
C CYS A 117 -6.12 3.99 -11.05
N VAL A 118 -5.20 4.95 -10.95
CA VAL A 118 -3.90 4.88 -11.64
C VAL A 118 -3.04 3.77 -11.06
N ALA A 119 -2.99 3.63 -9.74
CA ALA A 119 -2.24 2.55 -9.09
C ALA A 119 -2.77 1.18 -9.51
N TYR A 120 -4.09 1.00 -9.61
CA TYR A 120 -4.68 -0.25 -10.10
C TYR A 120 -4.23 -0.56 -11.53
N ALA A 121 -4.32 0.42 -12.44
CA ALA A 121 -3.89 0.24 -13.83
C ALA A 121 -2.41 -0.14 -13.94
N LEU A 122 -1.53 0.53 -13.16
CA LEU A 122 -0.09 0.23 -13.14
C LEU A 122 0.22 -1.16 -12.58
N ASN A 123 -0.46 -1.58 -11.51
CA ASN A 123 -0.24 -2.90 -10.89
C ASN A 123 -0.79 -4.05 -11.75
N MET A 124 -1.72 -3.78 -12.66
CA MET A 124 -2.25 -4.80 -13.55
C MET A 124 -1.23 -5.29 -14.59
N ILE A 125 -0.24 -4.45 -14.93
CA ILE A 125 0.83 -4.79 -15.88
C ILE A 125 1.73 -5.93 -15.36
N PRO A 126 2.39 -5.84 -14.19
CA PRO A 126 3.24 -6.91 -13.69
C PRO A 126 2.47 -8.19 -13.38
N VAL A 127 1.21 -8.09 -12.94
CA VAL A 127 0.37 -9.29 -12.70
C VAL A 127 0.09 -10.02 -14.00
N ARG A 128 -0.17 -9.28 -15.09
CA ARG A 128 -0.36 -9.87 -16.41
C ARG A 128 0.91 -10.60 -16.88
N GLU A 129 2.07 -9.95 -16.78
CA GLU A 129 3.34 -10.59 -17.17
C GLU A 129 3.67 -11.82 -16.32
N ALA A 130 3.37 -11.79 -15.02
CA ALA A 130 3.52 -12.95 -14.14
C ALA A 130 2.63 -14.12 -14.57
N ILE A 131 1.38 -13.85 -14.97
CA ILE A 131 0.46 -14.90 -15.45
C ILE A 131 0.97 -15.49 -16.78
N TYR A 132 1.45 -14.67 -17.71
CA TYR A 132 2.03 -15.18 -18.96
C TYR A 132 3.26 -16.05 -18.71
N HIS A 133 4.10 -15.64 -17.76
CA HIS A 133 5.27 -16.41 -17.38
C HIS A 133 4.89 -17.78 -16.79
N ILE A 134 3.91 -17.84 -15.88
CA ILE A 134 3.42 -19.10 -15.29
C ILE A 134 2.76 -20.00 -16.34
N ALA A 135 1.99 -19.42 -17.25
CA ALA A 135 1.33 -20.16 -18.32
C ALA A 135 2.31 -20.65 -19.42
N SER A 136 3.60 -20.31 -19.33
CA SER A 136 4.61 -20.58 -20.38
C SER A 136 4.20 -20.07 -21.76
N LEU A 137 3.35 -19.03 -21.80
CA LEU A 137 2.88 -18.41 -23.03
C LEU A 137 3.83 -17.26 -23.37
N GLN A 138 4.38 -17.29 -24.58
CA GLN A 138 5.26 -16.22 -25.07
C GLN A 138 4.42 -14.94 -25.29
N SER A 139 4.68 -13.89 -24.50
CA SER A 139 3.93 -12.62 -24.51
C SER A 139 3.80 -11.98 -25.91
N TYR A 140 4.71 -12.32 -26.83
CA TYR A 140 4.80 -11.79 -28.18
C TYR A 140 3.86 -12.46 -29.20
N THR A 141 3.30 -13.64 -28.91
CA THR A 141 2.45 -14.41 -29.84
C THR A 141 0.97 -14.37 -29.49
N LEU A 142 0.60 -13.67 -28.41
CA LEU A 142 -0.78 -13.63 -27.93
C LEU A 142 -1.61 -12.61 -28.70
N GLU A 143 -2.66 -13.11 -29.33
CA GLU A 143 -3.66 -12.30 -30.01
C GLU A 143 -4.35 -11.32 -29.03
N TRP A 144 -4.65 -10.11 -29.49
CA TRP A 144 -5.19 -9.03 -28.68
C TRP A 144 -6.46 -9.44 -27.88
N TRP A 145 -7.30 -10.31 -28.45
CA TRP A 145 -8.54 -10.76 -27.81
C TRP A 145 -8.27 -11.67 -26.60
N LYS A 146 -7.20 -12.49 -26.63
CA LYS A 146 -6.80 -13.35 -25.50
C LYS A 146 -6.31 -12.49 -24.34
N ASN A 147 -5.58 -11.43 -24.66
CA ASN A 147 -5.10 -10.45 -23.68
C ASN A 147 -6.26 -9.65 -23.09
N ALA A 148 -7.22 -9.23 -23.92
CA ALA A 148 -8.43 -8.55 -23.47
C ALA A 148 -9.29 -9.46 -22.55
N LEU A 149 -9.43 -10.74 -22.89
CA LEU A 149 -10.14 -11.72 -22.07
C LEU A 149 -9.47 -11.89 -20.70
N LEU A 150 -8.15 -12.09 -20.67
CA LEU A 150 -7.39 -12.24 -19.41
C LEU A 150 -7.55 -11.00 -18.53
N CYS A 151 -7.36 -9.80 -19.11
CA CYS A 151 -7.51 -8.54 -18.39
C CYS A 151 -8.93 -8.36 -17.83
N THR A 152 -9.95 -8.75 -18.60
CA THR A 152 -11.35 -8.69 -18.17
C THR A 152 -11.62 -9.65 -17.02
N ILE A 153 -11.11 -10.88 -17.08
CA ILE A 153 -11.22 -11.86 -15.99
C ILE A 153 -10.57 -11.33 -14.72
N MET A 154 -9.36 -10.78 -14.81
CA MET A 154 -8.64 -10.19 -13.67
C MET A 154 -9.41 -9.02 -13.05
N ALA A 155 -10.01 -8.16 -13.88
CA ALA A 155 -10.83 -7.05 -13.43
C ALA A 155 -12.10 -7.53 -12.71
N ILE A 156 -12.79 -8.54 -13.25
CA ILE A 156 -13.97 -9.15 -12.63
C ILE A 156 -13.60 -9.77 -11.28
N LEU A 157 -12.51 -10.54 -11.20
CA LEU A 157 -12.05 -11.15 -9.96
C LEU A 157 -11.72 -10.09 -8.90
N THR A 158 -11.07 -9.00 -9.30
CA THR A 158 -10.78 -7.88 -8.39
C THR A 158 -12.08 -7.23 -7.88
N LEU A 159 -13.04 -7.00 -8.77
CA LEU A 159 -14.34 -6.41 -8.43
C LEU A 159 -15.12 -7.29 -7.46
N LEU A 160 -15.17 -8.60 -7.71
CA LEU A 160 -15.81 -9.57 -6.82
C LEU A 160 -15.12 -9.58 -5.45
N GLY A 161 -13.78 -9.60 -5.41
CA GLY A 161 -13.02 -9.53 -4.16
C GLY A 161 -13.33 -8.26 -3.35
N GLY A 162 -13.43 -7.11 -4.02
CA GLY A 162 -13.82 -5.84 -3.40
C GLY A 162 -15.26 -5.82 -2.86
N LEU A 163 -16.19 -6.52 -3.53
CA LEU A 163 -17.58 -6.62 -3.09
C LEU A 163 -17.75 -7.52 -1.86
N PHE A 164 -17.03 -8.65 -1.82
CA PHE A 164 -17.17 -9.64 -0.75
C PHE A 164 -16.32 -9.34 0.50
N ILE A 165 -15.25 -8.53 0.38
CA ILE A 165 -14.36 -8.23 1.50
C ILE A 165 -14.48 -6.75 1.90
N PRO A 166 -15.42 -6.39 2.79
CA PRO A 166 -15.62 -5.00 3.21
C PRO A 166 -14.56 -4.49 4.20
N LYS A 167 -13.67 -5.37 4.70
CA LYS A 167 -12.65 -5.02 5.71
C LYS A 167 -11.27 -4.92 5.08
N LEU A 168 -10.85 -3.69 4.81
CA LEU A 168 -9.53 -3.36 4.25
C LEU A 168 -8.37 -3.96 5.06
N ASN A 169 -8.43 -3.83 6.39
CA ASN A 169 -7.34 -4.28 7.28
C ASN A 169 -7.09 -5.79 7.19
N THR A 170 -8.12 -6.60 6.94
CA THR A 170 -7.97 -8.04 6.80
C THR A 170 -7.16 -8.38 5.55
N VAL A 171 -7.46 -7.71 4.43
CA VAL A 171 -6.76 -7.92 3.15
C VAL A 171 -5.32 -7.43 3.24
N ILE A 172 -5.12 -6.21 3.75
CA ILE A 172 -3.78 -5.64 3.91
C ILE A 172 -2.95 -6.47 4.89
N GLY A 173 -3.53 -6.90 6.01
CA GLY A 173 -2.83 -7.71 7.00
C GLY A 173 -2.42 -9.08 6.44
N PHE A 174 -3.27 -9.70 5.62
CA PHE A 174 -2.96 -10.96 4.96
C PHE A 174 -1.85 -10.80 3.91
N ILE A 175 -1.97 -9.83 3.00
CA ILE A 175 -0.98 -9.59 1.94
C ILE A 175 0.36 -9.16 2.55
N GLY A 176 0.34 -8.26 3.54
CA GLY A 176 1.54 -7.81 4.25
C GLY A 176 2.25 -8.93 4.99
N GLY A 177 1.49 -9.77 5.71
CA GLY A 177 2.06 -10.92 6.41
C GLY A 177 2.59 -12.00 5.46
N PHE A 178 1.83 -12.36 4.43
CA PHE A 178 2.21 -13.40 3.49
C PHE A 178 3.23 -12.87 2.48
N ALA A 179 2.82 -12.07 1.49
CA ALA A 179 3.70 -11.60 0.42
C ALA A 179 4.87 -10.76 0.96
N GLY A 180 4.61 -9.88 1.93
CA GLY A 180 5.67 -9.09 2.58
C GLY A 180 6.67 -9.96 3.33
N GLY A 181 6.23 -10.99 4.04
CA GLY A 181 7.12 -11.92 4.72
C GLY A 181 8.05 -12.68 3.77
N PHE A 182 7.47 -13.24 2.70
CA PHE A 182 8.24 -14.00 1.70
C PHE A 182 9.25 -13.12 0.97
N ILE A 183 8.81 -11.96 0.46
CA ILE A 183 9.65 -11.10 -0.39
C ILE A 183 10.69 -10.34 0.43
N ALA A 184 10.35 -9.86 1.63
CA ALA A 184 11.29 -9.06 2.41
C ALA A 184 12.33 -9.91 3.16
N PHE A 185 11.96 -11.11 3.63
CA PHE A 185 12.82 -11.88 4.54
C PHE A 185 13.27 -13.23 3.97
N ILE A 186 12.35 -13.99 3.37
CA ILE A 186 12.65 -15.37 2.95
C ILE A 186 13.47 -15.41 1.66
N PHE A 187 13.01 -14.75 0.59
CA PHE A 187 13.70 -14.79 -0.69
C PHE A 187 15.13 -14.23 -0.64
N PRO A 188 15.41 -13.07 -0.02
CA PRO A 188 16.78 -12.57 0.08
C PRO A 188 17.70 -13.51 0.86
N ALA A 189 17.21 -14.12 1.95
CA ALA A 189 18.00 -15.07 2.73
C ALA A 189 18.32 -16.34 1.94
N LEU A 190 17.36 -16.87 1.19
CA LEU A 190 17.59 -18.02 0.30
C LEU A 190 18.57 -17.70 -0.81
N LEU A 191 18.43 -16.54 -1.47
CA LEU A 191 19.33 -16.12 -2.53
C LEU A 191 20.77 -15.96 -2.04
N TYR A 192 20.97 -15.42 -0.83
CA TYR A 192 22.30 -15.30 -0.23
C TYR A 192 22.89 -16.65 0.19
N MET A 193 22.06 -17.60 0.62
CA MET A 193 22.53 -18.93 1.03
C MET A 193 22.99 -19.78 -0.17
N TYR A 194 22.42 -19.55 -1.36
CA TYR A 194 22.69 -20.33 -2.58
C TYR A 194 23.48 -19.54 -3.65
N SER A 195 24.00 -18.35 -3.35
CA SER A 195 24.91 -17.57 -4.22
C SER A 195 26.37 -17.91 -3.96
#